data_AF-A0A4S4LVL2-F1
#
_entry.id   AF-A0A4S4LVL2-F1
#
_cell.length_a   1.000
_cell.length_b   1.000
_cell.length_c   1.000
_cell.angle_alpha   90.00
_cell.angle_beta   90.00
_cell.angle_gamma   90.00
#
_symmetry.space_group_name_H-M   'P 1'
#
loop_
_entity.id
_entity.type
_entity.pdbx_description
1 polymer ?
#
loop_
_entity_poly.entity_id
_entity_poly.type
_entity_poly.pdbx_seq_one_letter_code
_entity_poly.pdbx_strand_id
1 'polypeptide(L)'
;MSHETLPLLHRLLSPSLTIPSPNQDESATDREPSAALKRRASLTFEGMDDDSRKRFKECKPEQQLHIHEEQPIIISGKALADDLEQELQCGCCSGLLYRPVIVNPCQHYFCGSCCTLWVRNGGTNCPACRGVSKDVSVSRSLQIMVDVLLRADPSRGRSDREKRQADEVYRPGQTIRIPPPREASPEPSIPQNGEFARPCPHCLPGNRYGWRCSQPVPDPVADPDNAWHVDDGSPPGHGYCGNCENLLALQAPTTTKCDMCQVSFCGIGVQGRCIALPLMSQHPHGMSDMGDLIQSAEVYECFDGNTVEVDIMLDYMSTNRITPRFIYREIVEHIQSQPRKFAPLIELETFMDVHNVASGADPGIDSPRERICRLCATEVLLWGLKDWWVRERKKGFLDESVTSRRDCPEGSGCHLQKEHAHAKEFNHIICPQDSEPSSEVSMQNQPEMSSTAAEPTPIPTHPDGTSLGHRGFHSETQLDLSMNPPAGSEADVAAVLMDMSDDFPPIDPETLPPLAGEVTFRPSQDLRDAVDALI
;
A
#
# COMPACT_ATOMS: atom_id res chain seq x y z
N MET A 1 71.92 8.92 -34.71
CA MET A 1 73.05 8.67 -33.80
C MET A 1 72.46 8.45 -32.43
N SER A 2 72.25 7.20 -31.97
CA SER A 2 73.27 6.25 -31.48
C SER A 2 73.94 6.75 -30.20
N HIS A 3 74.08 6.00 -29.10
CA HIS A 3 73.58 4.70 -28.61
C HIS A 3 74.52 4.41 -27.42
N GLU A 4 74.03 3.85 -26.30
CA GLU A 4 74.78 3.07 -25.26
C GLU A 4 74.02 3.14 -23.91
N THR A 5 73.92 2.11 -23.05
CA THR A 5 73.93 0.65 -23.27
C THR A 5 73.20 -0.04 -22.10
N LEU A 6 72.67 -1.26 -22.30
CA LEU A 6 72.23 -2.15 -21.20
C LEU A 6 73.32 -3.20 -20.87
N PRO A 7 73.25 -3.82 -19.68
CA PRO A 7 72.97 -5.25 -19.68
C PRO A 7 72.00 -5.74 -18.58
N LEU A 8 71.51 -6.97 -18.74
CA LEU A 8 70.64 -7.72 -17.81
C LEU A 8 71.46 -8.73 -16.98
N LEU A 9 70.95 -9.16 -15.80
CA LEU A 9 70.59 -10.58 -15.48
C LEU A 9 70.34 -10.88 -13.97
N HIS A 10 69.07 -11.17 -13.65
CA HIS A 10 68.59 -12.43 -13.03
C HIS A 10 69.10 -12.95 -11.66
N ARG A 11 68.26 -12.83 -10.59
CA ARG A 11 67.96 -13.81 -9.51
C ARG A 11 66.84 -13.21 -8.61
N LEU A 12 65.64 -13.79 -8.47
CA LEU A 12 65.19 -15.04 -7.80
C LEU A 12 64.89 -14.91 -6.29
N LEU A 13 63.75 -15.53 -5.90
CA LEU A 13 63.25 -15.91 -4.57
C LEU A 13 62.51 -14.86 -3.71
N SER A 14 61.25 -15.19 -3.42
CA SER A 14 60.40 -14.60 -2.38
C SER A 14 60.62 -15.31 -1.02
N PRO A 15 60.21 -14.68 0.09
CA PRO A 15 59.75 -15.40 1.29
C PRO A 15 58.24 -15.19 1.54
N SER A 16 57.65 -16.08 2.32
CA SER A 16 56.27 -15.99 2.85
C SER A 16 56.31 -16.25 4.37
N LEU A 17 55.13 -16.37 5.02
CA LEU A 17 54.93 -16.53 6.47
C LEU A 17 55.11 -15.21 7.26
N THR A 18 54.31 -14.86 8.27
CA THR A 18 53.09 -15.49 8.83
C THR A 18 52.27 -14.43 9.59
N ILE A 19 50.95 -14.61 9.71
CA ILE A 19 50.08 -13.80 10.60
C ILE A 19 49.30 -14.77 11.50
N PRO A 20 49.24 -14.55 12.83
CA PRO A 20 48.53 -15.42 13.78
C PRO A 20 47.07 -14.97 14.04
N SER A 21 46.22 -15.94 14.38
CA SER A 21 44.87 -15.71 14.92
C SER A 21 44.86 -15.77 16.46
N PRO A 22 43.83 -15.18 17.10
CA PRO A 22 43.19 -15.74 18.29
C PRO A 22 41.73 -16.15 18.00
N ASN A 23 41.14 -16.93 18.92
CA ASN A 23 39.81 -17.53 18.78
C ASN A 23 38.73 -16.76 19.56
N GLN A 24 37.48 -16.84 19.06
CA GLN A 24 36.20 -17.09 19.79
C GLN A 24 35.78 -16.11 20.94
N ASP A 25 34.50 -15.89 21.23
CA ASP A 25 33.33 -16.75 20.98
C ASP A 25 31.95 -16.02 20.87
N GLU A 26 30.95 -16.79 20.45
CA GLU A 26 29.48 -16.68 20.61
C GLU A 26 28.61 -15.50 20.08
N SER A 27 27.58 -15.91 19.31
CA SER A 27 26.17 -15.42 19.30
C SER A 27 25.74 -14.16 18.52
N ALA A 28 25.32 -14.37 17.27
CA ALA A 28 24.23 -13.64 16.60
C ALA A 28 23.51 -14.56 15.61
N THR A 29 22.19 -14.41 15.42
CA THR A 29 21.38 -15.32 14.57
C THR A 29 20.98 -14.67 13.25
N ASP A 30 21.54 -15.14 12.13
CA ASP A 30 21.07 -14.74 10.79
C ASP A 30 19.75 -15.43 10.42
N ARG A 31 18.89 -14.70 9.70
CA ARG A 31 17.61 -15.20 9.14
C ARG A 31 17.80 -15.60 7.68
N GLU A 32 17.37 -16.80 7.31
CA GLU A 32 17.38 -17.23 5.90
C GLU A 32 16.39 -16.43 5.03
N PRO A 33 16.71 -16.22 3.74
CA PRO A 33 15.82 -15.54 2.78
C PRO A 33 14.62 -16.40 2.36
N SER A 34 13.53 -15.72 1.98
CA SER A 34 12.20 -16.32 1.78
C SER A 34 12.09 -17.33 0.62
N ALA A 35 11.10 -18.22 0.73
CA ALA A 35 10.97 -19.45 -0.05
C ALA A 35 10.67 -19.24 -1.55
N ALA A 36 11.35 -20.02 -2.39
CA ALA A 36 11.02 -20.19 -3.80
C ALA A 36 9.89 -21.22 -3.98
N LEU A 37 8.83 -20.85 -4.71
CA LEU A 37 7.71 -21.72 -5.09
C LEU A 37 8.16 -22.86 -6.02
N LYS A 38 8.64 -23.96 -5.43
CA LYS A 38 8.91 -25.22 -6.13
C LYS A 38 7.68 -26.12 -6.09
N ARG A 39 7.16 -26.53 -7.25
CA ARG A 39 6.13 -27.56 -7.36
C ARG A 39 6.65 -28.88 -6.75
N ARG A 40 5.82 -29.59 -6.00
CA ARG A 40 6.16 -30.95 -5.51
C ARG A 40 6.33 -31.90 -6.69
N ALA A 41 7.23 -32.88 -6.54
CA ALA A 41 7.22 -34.07 -7.37
C ALA A 41 5.94 -34.89 -7.10
N SER A 42 5.55 -35.72 -8.07
CA SER A 42 4.33 -36.55 -7.99
C SER A 42 4.36 -37.52 -6.82
N LEU A 43 3.20 -37.69 -6.16
CA LEU A 43 3.04 -38.61 -5.03
C LEU A 43 3.00 -40.06 -5.51
N THR A 44 4.14 -40.73 -5.47
CA THR A 44 4.23 -42.18 -5.64
C THR A 44 5.25 -42.71 -4.64
N PHE A 45 4.81 -43.59 -3.73
CA PHE A 45 5.61 -44.25 -2.68
C PHE A 45 5.98 -43.40 -1.44
N GLU A 46 4.97 -43.05 -0.62
CA GLU A 46 5.13 -42.95 0.85
C GLU A 46 3.91 -43.62 1.51
N GLY A 47 4.13 -44.43 2.56
CA GLY A 47 3.05 -45.11 3.28
C GLY A 47 3.43 -46.45 3.93
N MET A 48 4.10 -46.39 5.09
CA MET A 48 4.07 -47.43 6.14
C MET A 48 4.63 -46.84 7.44
N ASP A 49 3.91 -47.01 8.55
CA ASP A 49 4.16 -46.31 9.82
C ASP A 49 4.98 -47.12 10.85
N ASP A 50 5.81 -46.36 11.57
CA ASP A 50 6.18 -46.42 13.01
C ASP A 50 7.02 -47.57 13.65
N ASP A 51 7.74 -47.10 14.69
CA ASP A 51 8.18 -47.68 15.97
C ASP A 51 9.58 -48.33 16.18
N SER A 52 10.20 -47.79 17.24
CA SER A 52 11.15 -48.35 18.22
C SER A 52 12.57 -48.88 17.90
N ARG A 53 13.53 -47.95 18.08
CA ARG A 53 14.62 -47.99 19.11
C ARG A 53 15.75 -49.06 19.05
N LYS A 54 16.97 -48.54 18.80
CA LYS A 54 18.29 -48.89 19.41
C LYS A 54 18.90 -50.31 19.22
N ARG A 55 20.00 -50.41 18.45
CA ARG A 55 21.38 -50.72 18.97
C ARG A 55 22.50 -50.54 17.92
N PHE A 56 23.73 -50.28 18.37
CA PHE A 56 24.97 -50.20 17.57
C PHE A 56 25.55 -51.59 17.22
N LYS A 57 26.01 -51.81 15.97
CA LYS A 57 27.28 -52.50 15.61
C LYS A 57 27.64 -52.28 14.12
N GLU A 58 28.92 -52.44 13.74
CA GLU A 58 29.48 -52.05 12.43
C GLU A 58 29.76 -53.21 11.45
N CYS A 59 29.93 -52.82 10.17
CA CYS A 59 30.70 -53.45 9.07
C CYS A 59 30.30 -54.82 8.46
N LYS A 60 29.72 -54.72 7.24
CA LYS A 60 30.08 -55.32 5.92
C LYS A 60 31.18 -56.41 5.85
N PRO A 61 31.23 -57.28 4.80
CA PRO A 61 30.54 -57.22 3.49
C PRO A 61 29.66 -58.49 3.25
N GLU A 62 29.28 -59.05 2.08
CA GLU A 62 29.60 -58.85 0.64
C GLU A 62 28.34 -58.76 -0.27
N GLN A 63 28.01 -59.79 -1.07
CA GLN A 63 27.05 -59.73 -2.20
C GLN A 63 26.31 -61.06 -2.46
N GLN A 64 25.03 -60.99 -2.85
CA GLN A 64 24.52 -61.84 -3.93
C GLN A 64 23.42 -61.09 -4.70
N LEU A 65 23.56 -60.99 -6.03
CA LEU A 65 22.69 -60.20 -6.90
C LEU A 65 21.43 -61.01 -7.28
N HIS A 66 20.27 -60.57 -6.82
CA HIS A 66 18.99 -61.00 -7.40
C HIS A 66 18.63 -60.08 -8.58
N ILE A 67 18.49 -60.67 -9.75
CA ILE A 67 17.89 -60.01 -10.92
C ILE A 67 16.40 -59.88 -10.63
N HIS A 68 15.90 -58.66 -10.52
CA HIS A 68 14.45 -58.40 -10.54
C HIS A 68 13.95 -58.54 -11.97
N GLU A 69 12.94 -59.37 -12.18
CA GLU A 69 12.20 -59.41 -13.44
C GLU A 69 11.42 -58.10 -13.61
N GLU A 70 11.64 -57.40 -14.74
CA GLU A 70 10.90 -56.19 -15.08
C GLU A 70 9.44 -56.53 -15.40
N GLN A 71 8.58 -56.47 -14.38
CA GLN A 71 7.13 -56.48 -14.55
C GLN A 71 6.73 -55.33 -15.48
N PRO A 72 6.02 -55.59 -16.61
CA PRO A 72 5.68 -54.54 -17.56
C PRO A 72 4.71 -53.53 -16.92
N ILE A 73 5.10 -52.26 -16.90
CA ILE A 73 4.28 -51.18 -16.34
C ILE A 73 3.06 -50.95 -17.26
N ILE A 74 1.92 -51.54 -16.91
CA ILE A 74 0.65 -51.35 -17.63
C ILE A 74 0.06 -49.99 -17.26
N ILE A 75 0.52 -48.94 -17.92
CA ILE A 75 -0.05 -47.59 -17.78
C ILE A 75 -1.47 -47.59 -18.35
N SER A 76 -2.45 -47.27 -17.50
CA SER A 76 -3.84 -47.08 -17.95
C SER A 76 -3.95 -45.85 -18.85
N GLY A 77 -4.57 -46.00 -20.02
CA GLY A 77 -4.74 -44.90 -20.98
C GLY A 77 -5.52 -43.70 -20.43
N LYS A 78 -6.35 -43.90 -19.39
CA LYS A 78 -6.98 -42.78 -18.67
C LYS A 78 -5.97 -42.04 -17.77
N ALA A 79 -5.19 -42.77 -16.97
CA ALA A 79 -4.19 -42.16 -16.10
C ALA A 79 -3.18 -41.33 -16.90
N LEU A 80 -2.70 -41.86 -18.03
CA LEU A 80 -1.82 -41.14 -18.95
C LEU A 80 -2.46 -39.86 -19.52
N ALA A 81 -3.78 -39.81 -19.70
CA ALA A 81 -4.49 -38.61 -20.14
C ALA A 81 -4.68 -37.60 -19.00
N ASP A 82 -4.92 -38.07 -17.77
CA ASP A 82 -5.00 -37.25 -16.56
C ASP A 82 -3.61 -36.60 -16.25
N ASP A 83 -2.53 -37.38 -16.30
CA ASP A 83 -1.14 -36.92 -16.15
C ASP A 83 -0.75 -35.91 -17.24
N LEU A 84 -1.10 -36.20 -18.50
CA LEU A 84 -0.80 -35.33 -19.65
C LEU A 84 -1.60 -34.03 -19.62
N GLU A 85 -2.82 -34.02 -19.08
CA GLU A 85 -3.56 -32.76 -18.85
C GLU A 85 -2.82 -31.89 -17.82
N GLN A 86 -2.37 -32.48 -16.71
CA GLN A 86 -1.63 -31.78 -15.65
C GLN A 86 -0.33 -31.15 -16.16
N GLU A 87 0.48 -31.88 -16.93
CA GLU A 87 1.72 -31.37 -17.53
C GLU A 87 1.51 -30.42 -18.73
N LEU A 88 0.28 -30.30 -19.24
CA LEU A 88 -0.09 -29.33 -20.27
C LEU A 88 -0.89 -28.13 -19.70
N GLN A 89 -0.87 -27.88 -18.40
CA GLN A 89 -1.50 -26.70 -17.81
C GLN A 89 -0.69 -25.40 -18.05
N CYS A 90 -1.39 -24.30 -18.31
CA CYS A 90 -0.75 -23.00 -18.52
C CYS A 90 -0.39 -22.33 -17.18
N GLY A 91 0.90 -22.14 -16.91
CA GLY A 91 1.43 -21.52 -15.67
C GLY A 91 1.04 -20.06 -15.37
N CYS A 92 0.09 -19.47 -16.11
CA CYS A 92 -0.53 -18.17 -15.82
C CYS A 92 -2.04 -18.24 -15.55
N CYS A 93 -2.73 -19.31 -15.94
CA CYS A 93 -4.19 -19.40 -15.86
C CYS A 93 -4.72 -20.80 -15.51
N SER A 94 -3.84 -21.74 -15.18
CA SER A 94 -4.04 -23.12 -14.74
C SER A 94 -4.82 -24.07 -15.68
N GLY A 95 -5.66 -23.58 -16.59
CA GLY A 95 -6.30 -24.42 -17.61
C GLY A 95 -5.33 -24.91 -18.69
N LEU A 96 -5.67 -26.05 -19.31
CA LEU A 96 -4.97 -26.69 -20.43
C LEU A 96 -4.50 -25.68 -21.49
N LEU A 97 -3.26 -25.82 -21.98
CA LEU A 97 -2.63 -24.90 -22.92
C LEU A 97 -3.46 -24.66 -24.19
N TYR A 98 -3.55 -23.40 -24.60
CA TYR A 98 -4.19 -22.98 -25.85
C TYR A 98 -3.26 -22.03 -26.60
N ARG A 99 -2.89 -22.39 -27.84
CA ARG A 99 -1.84 -21.72 -28.64
C ARG A 99 -0.55 -21.54 -27.84
N PRO A 100 0.14 -22.65 -27.48
CA PRO A 100 1.26 -22.61 -26.56
C PRO A 100 2.47 -21.89 -27.14
N VAL A 101 3.07 -21.04 -26.31
CA VAL A 101 4.33 -20.34 -26.56
C VAL A 101 5.35 -20.69 -25.49
N ILE A 102 6.64 -20.65 -25.83
CA ILE A 102 7.78 -20.90 -24.95
C ILE A 102 8.57 -19.60 -24.78
N VAL A 103 8.99 -19.31 -23.55
CA VAL A 103 9.79 -18.12 -23.20
C VAL A 103 11.27 -18.48 -23.13
N ASN A 104 12.09 -17.86 -23.98
CA ASN A 104 13.52 -18.16 -24.09
C ASN A 104 14.37 -17.20 -23.23
N PRO A 105 15.44 -17.68 -22.57
CA PRO A 105 16.02 -19.03 -22.65
C PRO A 105 15.47 -20.04 -21.63
N CYS A 106 14.55 -19.64 -20.74
CA CYS A 106 14.12 -20.44 -19.59
C CYS A 106 13.17 -21.62 -19.90
N GLN A 107 12.75 -21.77 -21.16
CA GLN A 107 11.87 -22.81 -21.72
C GLN A 107 10.50 -23.02 -21.04
N HIS A 108 10.08 -22.13 -20.14
CA HIS A 108 8.74 -22.17 -19.56
C HIS A 108 7.67 -21.84 -20.60
N TYR A 109 6.55 -22.56 -20.55
CA TYR A 109 5.48 -22.49 -21.53
C TYR A 109 4.17 -21.90 -20.97
N PHE A 110 3.44 -21.19 -21.84
CA PHE A 110 2.18 -20.51 -21.50
C PHE A 110 1.25 -20.48 -22.73
N CYS A 111 -0.01 -20.11 -22.53
CA CYS A 111 -0.86 -19.70 -23.66
C CYS A 111 -0.32 -18.38 -24.23
N GLY A 112 -0.32 -18.22 -25.55
CA GLY A 112 0.13 -16.99 -26.19
C GLY A 112 -0.66 -15.76 -25.76
N SER A 113 -1.95 -15.92 -25.44
CA SER A 113 -2.80 -14.87 -24.85
C SER A 113 -2.33 -14.43 -23.46
N CYS A 114 -2.04 -15.38 -22.57
CA CYS A 114 -1.52 -15.08 -21.23
C CYS A 114 -0.16 -14.39 -21.27
N CYS A 115 0.76 -14.87 -22.13
CA CYS A 115 2.07 -14.26 -22.31
C CYS A 115 1.96 -12.84 -22.93
N THR A 116 1.05 -12.64 -23.88
CA THR A 116 0.76 -11.31 -24.45
C THR A 116 0.19 -10.34 -23.42
N LEU A 117 -0.75 -10.80 -22.57
CA LEU A 117 -1.34 -9.98 -21.52
C LEU A 117 -0.32 -9.60 -20.44
N TRP A 118 0.54 -10.53 -20.03
CA TRP A 118 1.65 -10.27 -19.11
C TRP A 118 2.56 -9.14 -19.62
N VAL A 119 2.97 -9.20 -20.89
CA VAL A 119 3.79 -8.16 -21.53
C VAL A 119 3.04 -6.83 -21.64
N ARG A 120 1.76 -6.83 -22.02
CA ARG A 120 0.91 -5.61 -22.06
C ARG A 120 0.78 -4.94 -20.69
N ASN A 121 0.77 -5.73 -19.61
CA ASN A 121 0.68 -5.25 -18.24
C ASN A 121 2.06 -4.88 -17.63
N GLY A 122 3.11 -4.73 -18.46
CA GLY A 122 4.44 -4.27 -18.04
C GLY A 122 5.44 -5.39 -17.70
N GLY A 123 5.10 -6.66 -17.94
CA GLY A 123 5.97 -7.80 -17.68
C GLY A 123 7.24 -7.83 -18.57
N THR A 124 8.41 -7.70 -17.94
CA THR A 124 9.76 -7.69 -18.57
C THR A 124 10.52 -9.02 -18.43
N ASN A 125 9.92 -10.04 -17.81
CA ASN A 125 10.55 -11.32 -17.49
C ASN A 125 9.57 -12.50 -17.62
N CYS A 126 10.02 -13.72 -17.35
CA CYS A 126 9.19 -14.92 -17.46
C CYS A 126 8.16 -15.00 -16.31
N PRO A 127 6.84 -15.19 -16.59
CA PRO A 127 5.82 -15.27 -15.54
C PRO A 127 6.07 -16.33 -14.46
N ALA A 128 6.68 -17.46 -14.81
CA ALA A 128 6.90 -18.58 -13.88
C ALA A 128 8.19 -18.44 -13.06
N CYS A 129 9.33 -18.14 -13.71
CA CYS A 129 10.64 -18.13 -13.05
C CYS A 129 11.23 -16.73 -12.81
N ARG A 130 10.54 -15.67 -13.25
CA ARG A 130 10.97 -14.25 -13.19
C ARG A 130 12.35 -13.92 -13.79
N GLY A 131 12.95 -14.89 -14.48
CA GLY A 131 14.26 -14.76 -15.13
C GLY A 131 14.23 -13.91 -16.40
N VAL A 132 15.38 -13.33 -16.74
CA VAL A 132 15.59 -12.53 -17.95
C VAL A 132 15.15 -13.31 -19.18
N SER A 133 14.23 -12.72 -19.95
CA SER A 133 13.59 -13.35 -21.09
C SER A 133 13.85 -12.52 -22.34
N LYS A 134 14.35 -13.17 -23.39
CA LYS A 134 14.87 -12.50 -24.61
C LYS A 134 13.84 -12.46 -25.73
N ASP A 135 13.09 -13.55 -25.89
CA ASP A 135 12.12 -13.74 -26.94
C ASP A 135 11.10 -14.82 -26.54
N VAL A 136 10.03 -14.92 -27.33
CA VAL A 136 8.92 -15.85 -27.13
C VAL A 136 8.60 -16.52 -28.46
N SER A 137 8.66 -17.85 -28.50
CA SER A 137 8.45 -18.65 -29.71
C SER A 137 7.19 -19.53 -29.63
N VAL A 138 6.53 -19.77 -30.76
CA VAL A 138 5.38 -20.69 -30.82
C VAL A 138 5.84 -22.15 -30.74
N SER A 139 5.18 -22.97 -29.93
CA SER A 139 5.54 -24.38 -29.76
C SER A 139 4.59 -25.32 -30.50
N ARG A 140 4.98 -25.72 -31.70
CA ARG A 140 4.24 -26.73 -32.47
C ARG A 140 4.17 -28.07 -31.74
N SER A 141 5.21 -28.45 -30.99
CA SER A 141 5.25 -29.71 -30.23
C SER A 141 4.24 -29.72 -29.08
N LEU A 142 4.14 -28.64 -28.29
CA LEU A 142 3.12 -28.52 -27.24
C LEU A 142 1.70 -28.50 -27.84
N GLN A 143 1.50 -27.80 -28.97
CA GLN A 143 0.20 -27.79 -29.65
C GLN A 143 -0.19 -29.20 -30.10
N ILE A 144 0.72 -29.97 -30.70
CA ILE A 144 0.45 -31.36 -31.12
C ILE A 144 0.08 -32.25 -29.92
N MET A 145 0.70 -32.07 -28.74
CA MET A 145 0.35 -32.87 -27.56
C MET A 145 -1.03 -32.51 -27.00
N VAL A 146 -1.42 -31.22 -27.00
CA VAL A 146 -2.80 -30.78 -26.73
C VAL A 146 -3.77 -31.37 -27.76
N ASP A 147 -3.41 -31.35 -29.05
CA ASP A 147 -4.24 -31.90 -30.14
C ASP A 147 -4.35 -33.44 -30.09
N VAL A 148 -3.41 -34.15 -29.45
CA VAL A 148 -3.52 -35.59 -29.14
C VAL A 148 -4.50 -35.80 -28.00
N LEU A 149 -4.31 -35.09 -26.88
CA LEU A 149 -5.16 -35.20 -25.69
C LEU A 149 -6.63 -34.90 -26.02
N LEU A 150 -6.91 -33.80 -26.72
CA LEU A 150 -8.27 -33.40 -27.11
C LEU A 150 -8.92 -34.28 -28.19
N ARG A 151 -8.15 -35.13 -28.89
CA ARG A 151 -8.71 -36.19 -29.76
C ARG A 151 -9.05 -37.47 -29.00
N ALA A 152 -8.37 -37.74 -27.88
CA ALA A 152 -8.71 -38.85 -27.00
C ALA A 152 -9.89 -38.50 -26.08
N ASP A 153 -9.93 -37.27 -25.56
CA ASP A 153 -10.98 -36.76 -24.69
C ASP A 153 -11.29 -35.28 -24.99
N PRO A 154 -12.30 -35.00 -25.84
CA PRO A 154 -12.72 -33.63 -26.16
C PRO A 154 -13.29 -32.85 -24.97
N SER A 155 -13.67 -33.51 -23.86
CA SER A 155 -14.32 -32.85 -22.72
C SER A 155 -13.37 -31.97 -21.90
N ARG A 156 -12.05 -32.21 -22.03
CA ARG A 156 -10.96 -31.39 -21.45
C ARG A 156 -10.68 -30.10 -22.22
N GLY A 157 -11.41 -29.86 -23.31
CA GLY A 157 -11.29 -28.64 -24.10
C GLY A 157 -11.85 -27.43 -23.36
N ARG A 158 -11.11 -26.30 -23.36
CA ARG A 158 -11.61 -24.99 -22.90
C ARG A 158 -12.97 -24.66 -23.54
N SER A 159 -13.79 -23.85 -22.86
CA SER A 159 -15.04 -23.37 -23.42
C SER A 159 -14.81 -22.46 -24.64
N ASP A 160 -15.78 -22.38 -25.54
CA ASP A 160 -15.68 -21.52 -26.73
C ASP A 160 -15.77 -20.03 -26.40
N ARG A 161 -16.10 -19.67 -25.14
CA ARG A 161 -15.96 -18.30 -24.63
C ARG A 161 -14.49 -17.98 -24.36
N GLU A 162 -13.79 -18.84 -23.62
CA GLU A 162 -12.36 -18.67 -23.31
C GLU A 162 -11.49 -18.70 -24.57
N LYS A 163 -11.80 -19.58 -25.54
CA LYS A 163 -11.10 -19.61 -26.84
C LYS A 163 -11.22 -18.26 -27.55
N ARG A 164 -12.43 -17.71 -27.69
CA ARG A 164 -12.64 -16.40 -28.34
C ARG A 164 -11.92 -15.26 -27.60
N GLN A 165 -11.98 -15.23 -26.27
CA GLN A 165 -11.26 -14.23 -25.48
C GLN A 165 -9.71 -14.37 -25.63
N ALA A 166 -9.18 -15.59 -25.77
CA ALA A 166 -7.77 -15.80 -26.07
C ALA A 166 -7.39 -15.34 -27.49
N ASP A 167 -8.27 -15.55 -28.48
CA ASP A 167 -8.12 -15.17 -29.88
C ASP A 167 -8.10 -13.65 -30.12
N GLU A 168 -8.87 -12.91 -29.33
CA GLU A 168 -8.91 -11.44 -29.31
C GLU A 168 -7.58 -10.85 -28.78
N VAL A 169 -6.93 -11.53 -27.84
CA VAL A 169 -5.64 -11.12 -27.28
C VAL A 169 -4.45 -11.58 -28.13
N TYR A 170 -4.49 -12.80 -28.68
CA TYR A 170 -3.36 -13.43 -29.36
C TYR A 170 -3.74 -14.34 -30.54
N ARG A 171 -3.13 -14.08 -31.70
CA ARG A 171 -3.27 -14.90 -32.92
C ARG A 171 -1.98 -15.67 -33.24
N PRO A 172 -2.05 -16.91 -33.78
CA PRO A 172 -0.86 -17.65 -34.18
C PRO A 172 0.00 -16.86 -35.18
N GLY A 173 1.31 -16.87 -34.99
CA GLY A 173 2.25 -16.09 -35.82
C GLY A 173 2.43 -14.63 -35.39
N GLN A 174 1.60 -14.11 -34.48
CA GLN A 174 1.85 -12.82 -33.82
C GLN A 174 3.13 -12.91 -32.97
N THR A 175 4.10 -12.02 -33.21
CA THR A 175 5.34 -11.99 -32.44
C THR A 175 5.13 -11.32 -31.08
N ILE A 176 5.45 -12.00 -29.99
CA ILE A 176 5.47 -11.41 -28.65
C ILE A 176 6.90 -10.91 -28.38
N ARG A 177 7.05 -9.59 -28.22
CA ARG A 177 8.31 -8.95 -27.83
C ARG A 177 8.24 -8.64 -26.35
N ILE A 178 9.00 -9.36 -25.52
CA ILE A 178 9.20 -8.97 -24.12
C ILE A 178 10.12 -7.73 -24.15
N PRO A 179 9.71 -6.58 -23.58
CA PRO A 179 10.60 -5.43 -23.45
C PRO A 179 11.76 -5.79 -22.52
N PRO A 180 12.98 -5.27 -22.76
CA PRO A 180 14.05 -5.43 -21.79
C PRO A 180 13.57 -4.89 -20.42
N PRO A 181 14.06 -5.45 -19.30
CA PRO A 181 13.93 -4.78 -18.01
C PRO A 181 14.32 -3.32 -18.18
N ARG A 182 13.51 -2.38 -17.65
CA ARG A 182 13.97 -1.00 -17.51
C ARG A 182 15.31 -1.07 -16.79
N GLU A 183 16.31 -0.36 -17.33
CA GLU A 183 17.57 -0.19 -16.62
C GLU A 183 17.23 0.23 -15.19
N ALA A 184 17.76 -0.51 -14.21
CA ALA A 184 17.59 -0.12 -12.82
C ALA A 184 18.09 1.33 -12.74
N SER A 185 17.21 2.26 -12.34
CA SER A 185 17.57 3.67 -12.22
C SER A 185 18.88 3.70 -11.45
N PRO A 186 19.98 4.20 -12.06
CA PRO A 186 21.34 3.89 -11.61
C PRO A 186 21.40 4.16 -10.12
N GLU A 187 21.89 3.16 -9.36
CA GLU A 187 21.82 3.15 -7.90
C GLU A 187 22.10 4.57 -7.42
N PRO A 188 21.13 5.24 -6.77
CA PRO A 188 21.27 6.65 -6.45
C PRO A 188 22.57 6.74 -5.68
N SER A 189 23.57 7.43 -6.23
CA SER A 189 24.94 7.29 -5.78
C SER A 189 25.05 7.99 -4.43
N ILE A 190 24.64 7.27 -3.38
CA ILE A 190 24.51 7.75 -2.00
C ILE A 190 25.87 8.36 -1.70
N PRO A 191 25.97 9.69 -1.57
CA PRO A 191 27.27 10.30 -1.40
C PRO A 191 27.78 9.84 -0.04
N GLN A 192 28.73 8.91 -0.04
CA GLN A 192 29.51 8.50 1.12
C GLN A 192 30.48 9.65 1.47
N ASN A 193 29.86 10.75 1.87
CA ASN A 193 30.33 12.03 2.39
C ASN A 193 29.11 12.62 3.15
N GLY A 194 28.52 11.83 4.06
CA GLY A 194 27.37 12.25 4.89
C GLY A 194 27.72 13.27 5.97
N GLU A 195 28.99 13.66 6.02
CA GLU A 195 29.60 14.68 6.87
C GLU A 195 29.11 16.10 6.53
N PHE A 196 28.75 16.37 5.27
CA PHE A 196 28.38 17.71 4.79
C PHE A 196 26.98 17.79 4.16
N ALA A 197 26.22 18.80 4.57
CA ALA A 197 24.90 19.10 4.03
C ALA A 197 25.00 19.61 2.58
N ARG A 198 24.11 19.10 1.71
CA ARG A 198 24.05 19.50 0.30
C ARG A 198 23.04 20.62 0.04
N PRO A 199 23.28 21.51 -0.94
CA PRO A 199 22.40 22.62 -1.26
C PRO A 199 20.99 22.17 -1.58
N CYS A 200 19.99 22.82 -0.97
CA CYS A 200 18.60 22.59 -1.34
C CYS A 200 18.30 23.12 -2.76
N PRO A 201 17.20 22.71 -3.42
CA PRO A 201 16.87 23.12 -4.79
C PRO A 201 16.76 24.64 -5.02
N HIS A 202 16.60 25.45 -3.95
CA HIS A 202 16.54 26.91 -4.01
C HIS A 202 17.89 27.62 -3.82
N CYS A 203 18.92 26.93 -3.31
CA CYS A 203 20.27 27.49 -3.18
C CYS A 203 20.91 27.73 -4.56
N LEU A 204 20.62 26.86 -5.53
CA LEU A 204 21.32 26.80 -6.81
C LEU A 204 21.19 28.10 -7.64
N PRO A 205 22.30 28.61 -8.22
CA PRO A 205 22.27 29.63 -9.26
C PRO A 205 21.43 29.17 -10.47
N GLY A 206 20.40 29.95 -10.84
CA GLY A 206 19.54 29.64 -11.98
C GLY A 206 18.39 28.66 -11.69
N ASN A 207 18.03 28.45 -10.42
CA ASN A 207 16.92 27.54 -10.09
C ASN A 207 15.59 27.97 -10.76
N ARG A 208 14.80 26.97 -11.17
CA ARG A 208 13.55 27.13 -11.94
C ARG A 208 12.32 27.55 -11.13
N TYR A 209 12.46 27.78 -9.82
CA TYR A 209 11.34 27.95 -8.90
C TYR A 209 11.05 29.42 -8.53
N GLY A 210 11.76 30.39 -9.14
CA GLY A 210 11.57 31.83 -8.92
C GLY A 210 11.99 32.35 -7.54
N TRP A 211 12.23 31.47 -6.57
CA TRP A 211 12.58 31.79 -5.18
C TRP A 211 13.96 31.24 -4.80
N ARG A 212 14.69 31.98 -3.95
CA ARG A 212 16.06 31.67 -3.52
C ARG A 212 16.20 31.80 -2.01
N CYS A 213 17.07 30.98 -1.43
CA CYS A 213 17.47 31.10 -0.03
C CYS A 213 18.17 32.44 0.22
N SER A 214 17.87 33.08 1.35
CA SER A 214 18.57 34.28 1.83
C SER A 214 20.03 34.01 2.18
N GLN A 215 20.33 32.80 2.65
CA GLN A 215 21.66 32.25 2.86
C GLN A 215 21.74 30.91 2.12
N PRO A 216 22.21 30.86 0.86
CA PRO A 216 22.42 29.61 0.14
C PRO A 216 23.50 28.76 0.81
N VAL A 217 23.24 27.47 1.00
CA VAL A 217 24.24 26.50 1.44
C VAL A 217 25.21 26.21 0.27
N PRO A 218 26.54 26.24 0.46
CA PRO A 218 27.50 25.86 -0.58
C PRO A 218 27.37 24.40 -1.01
N ASP A 219 27.82 24.05 -2.22
CA ASP A 219 27.99 22.64 -2.59
C ASP A 219 29.35 22.14 -2.08
N PRO A 220 29.43 21.10 -1.22
CA PRO A 220 30.69 20.60 -0.69
C PRO A 220 31.67 20.06 -1.75
N VAL A 221 31.22 19.89 -3.01
CA VAL A 221 32.09 19.53 -4.15
C VAL A 221 32.66 20.76 -4.86
N ALA A 222 31.98 21.92 -4.78
CA ALA A 222 32.40 23.17 -5.44
C ALA A 222 33.13 24.13 -4.49
N ASP A 223 32.79 24.10 -3.20
CA ASP A 223 33.36 24.92 -2.13
C ASP A 223 33.44 24.09 -0.83
N PRO A 224 34.49 23.25 -0.70
CA PRO A 224 34.66 22.39 0.47
C PRO A 224 35.07 23.18 1.73
N ASP A 225 35.75 24.33 1.56
CA ASP A 225 36.26 25.14 2.67
C ASP A 225 35.14 25.85 3.46
N ASN A 226 33.98 26.08 2.81
CA ASN A 226 32.78 26.67 3.43
C ASN A 226 31.60 25.66 3.52
N ALA A 227 31.87 24.36 3.37
CA ALA A 227 30.84 23.33 3.44
C ALA A 227 30.21 23.23 4.85
N TRP A 228 28.88 23.14 4.92
CA TRP A 228 28.16 23.03 6.19
C TRP A 228 28.19 21.59 6.72
N HIS A 229 28.69 21.39 7.94
CA HIS A 229 28.80 20.07 8.57
C HIS A 229 27.43 19.61 9.12
N VAL A 230 27.07 18.33 8.96
CA VAL A 230 25.74 17.84 9.38
C VAL A 230 25.58 17.84 10.91
N ASP A 231 26.66 17.60 11.67
CA ASP A 231 26.62 17.64 13.14
C ASP A 231 26.45 19.08 13.71
N ASP A 232 26.69 20.13 12.91
CA ASP A 232 26.32 21.52 13.28
C ASP A 232 24.79 21.76 13.19
N GLY A 233 24.03 20.73 12.80
CA GLY A 233 22.57 20.75 12.70
C GLY A 233 22.07 21.25 11.35
N SER A 234 20.84 21.77 11.33
CA SER A 234 20.25 22.30 10.10
C SER A 234 20.81 23.70 9.77
N PRO A 235 21.27 23.96 8.53
CA PRO A 235 21.68 25.28 8.08
C PRO A 235 20.62 26.36 8.33
N PRO A 236 20.98 27.64 8.57
CA PRO A 236 20.04 28.71 8.79
C PRO A 236 18.96 28.82 7.70
N GLY A 237 17.69 28.92 8.12
CA GLY A 237 16.54 28.97 7.21
C GLY A 237 16.21 27.66 6.49
N HIS A 238 16.91 26.57 6.80
CA HIS A 238 16.71 25.25 6.21
C HIS A 238 16.25 24.21 7.24
N GLY A 239 15.80 23.07 6.73
CA GLY A 239 15.48 21.87 7.48
C GLY A 239 15.42 20.67 6.52
N TYR A 240 15.03 19.49 7.00
CA TYR A 240 14.99 18.27 6.19
C TYR A 240 13.56 17.88 5.82
N CYS A 241 13.36 17.35 4.60
CA CYS A 241 12.04 16.98 4.10
C CYS A 241 11.56 15.64 4.66
N GLY A 242 10.43 15.59 5.38
CA GLY A 242 9.88 14.36 5.98
C GLY A 242 9.42 13.22 5.04
N ASN A 243 9.79 13.24 3.76
CA ASN A 243 9.51 12.14 2.81
C ASN A 243 10.68 11.81 1.87
N CYS A 244 11.57 12.76 1.58
CA CYS A 244 12.76 12.49 0.75
C CYS A 244 14.08 12.82 1.45
N GLU A 245 14.03 13.23 2.72
CA GLU A 245 15.13 13.50 3.66
C GLU A 245 16.19 14.52 3.20
N ASN A 246 16.12 14.98 1.95
CA ASN A 246 16.91 16.08 1.41
C ASN A 246 16.62 17.40 2.11
N LEU A 247 17.64 18.26 2.15
CA LEU A 247 17.55 19.62 2.65
C LEU A 247 16.51 20.44 1.85
N LEU A 248 15.70 21.21 2.57
CA LEU A 248 14.71 22.15 2.05
C LEU A 248 14.90 23.54 2.66
N ALA A 249 14.35 24.56 2.02
CA ALA A 249 14.28 25.91 2.59
C ALA A 249 12.92 26.12 3.25
N LEU A 250 12.90 26.49 4.53
CA LEU A 250 11.68 26.58 5.35
C LEU A 250 10.73 27.68 4.88
N GLN A 251 11.25 28.71 4.20
CA GLN A 251 10.52 29.89 3.73
C GLN A 251 10.26 29.89 2.21
N ALA A 252 10.50 28.77 1.52
CA ALA A 252 10.22 28.64 0.09
C ALA A 252 8.70 28.47 -0.16
N PRO A 253 8.11 29.10 -1.19
CA PRO A 253 6.68 28.96 -1.51
C PRO A 253 6.22 27.53 -1.86
N THR A 254 7.15 26.62 -2.19
CA THR A 254 6.86 25.20 -2.41
C THR A 254 6.88 24.38 -1.12
N THR A 255 7.48 24.90 -0.04
CA THR A 255 7.56 24.20 1.24
C THR A 255 6.21 24.25 1.96
N THR A 256 5.80 23.11 2.50
CA THR A 256 4.54 22.94 3.23
C THR A 256 4.81 22.25 4.57
N LYS A 257 4.13 22.66 5.63
CA LYS A 257 4.22 22.05 6.96
C LYS A 257 3.01 21.15 7.20
N CYS A 258 3.20 20.05 7.93
CA CYS A 258 2.10 19.30 8.55
C CYS A 258 1.69 20.01 9.84
N ASP A 259 0.41 20.34 10.00
CA ASP A 259 -0.07 21.00 11.22
C ASP A 259 -0.25 20.00 12.37
N MET A 260 -0.07 18.69 12.15
CA MET A 260 -0.05 17.68 13.21
C MET A 260 1.37 17.53 13.77
N CYS A 261 2.24 16.77 13.10
CA CYS A 261 3.63 16.50 13.54
C CYS A 261 4.62 17.67 13.37
N GLN A 262 4.21 18.83 12.86
CA GLN A 262 5.05 20.01 12.58
C GLN A 262 6.21 19.82 11.58
N VAL A 263 6.35 18.64 10.99
CA VAL A 263 7.39 18.33 9.98
C VAL A 263 7.15 19.09 8.67
N SER A 264 8.23 19.49 8.01
CA SER A 264 8.22 20.24 6.74
C SER A 264 8.49 19.35 5.52
N PHE A 265 7.90 19.73 4.38
CA PHE A 265 7.95 18.99 3.12
C PHE A 265 8.19 19.95 1.95
N CYS A 266 9.17 19.66 1.09
CA CYS A 266 9.74 20.61 0.13
C CYS A 266 8.88 20.98 -1.10
N GLY A 267 7.77 20.28 -1.34
CA GLY A 267 6.96 20.39 -2.55
C GLY A 267 7.58 19.82 -3.84
N ILE A 268 8.89 19.54 -3.84
CA ILE A 268 9.70 19.33 -5.04
C ILE A 268 10.15 17.88 -5.25
N GLY A 269 10.67 17.22 -4.20
CA GLY A 269 11.50 16.01 -4.36
C GLY A 269 10.78 14.79 -4.93
N VAL A 270 9.64 14.42 -4.35
CA VAL A 270 8.78 13.33 -4.82
C VAL A 270 7.36 13.87 -5.01
N GLN A 271 6.92 13.96 -6.26
CA GLN A 271 5.62 14.50 -6.63
C GLN A 271 4.48 13.77 -5.88
N GLY A 272 3.57 14.53 -5.27
CA GLY A 272 2.45 14.00 -4.49
C GLY A 272 2.81 13.33 -3.17
N ARG A 273 4.09 13.24 -2.78
CA ARG A 273 4.52 12.69 -1.47
C ARG A 273 5.30 13.68 -0.61
N CYS A 274 6.15 14.51 -1.21
CA CYS A 274 6.85 15.61 -0.52
C CYS A 274 5.95 16.83 -0.27
N ILE A 275 4.71 16.62 0.21
CA ILE A 275 3.75 17.69 0.46
C ILE A 275 2.78 17.35 1.60
N ALA A 276 2.61 18.29 2.53
CA ALA A 276 1.47 18.29 3.44
C ALA A 276 0.29 18.99 2.74
N LEU A 277 -0.77 18.23 2.45
CA LEU A 277 -1.97 18.71 1.76
C LEU A 277 -3.05 19.15 2.77
N PRO A 278 -4.03 19.98 2.36
CA PRO A 278 -5.23 20.22 3.16
C PRO A 278 -5.89 18.90 3.58
N LEU A 279 -6.41 18.84 4.81
CA LEU A 279 -7.01 17.65 5.43
C LEU A 279 -7.87 16.82 4.46
N MET A 280 -8.94 17.40 3.91
CA MET A 280 -9.88 16.71 3.01
C MET A 280 -9.29 16.28 1.65
N SER A 281 -8.08 16.77 1.32
CA SER A 281 -7.38 16.42 0.08
C SER A 281 -6.33 15.32 0.28
N GLN A 282 -5.78 15.13 1.49
CA GLN A 282 -4.66 14.21 1.72
C GLN A 282 -5.03 12.73 1.51
N HIS A 283 -4.05 11.94 1.09
CA HIS A 283 -4.14 10.48 1.02
C HIS A 283 -3.28 9.87 2.15
N PRO A 284 -3.86 9.05 3.05
CA PRO A 284 -3.08 8.22 3.97
C PRO A 284 -1.92 7.48 3.29
N HIS A 285 -0.84 7.23 4.01
CA HIS A 285 0.26 6.36 3.59
C HIS A 285 -0.17 4.90 3.69
N GLY A 286 0.12 4.08 2.67
CA GLY A 286 -0.08 2.63 2.74
C GLY A 286 -1.53 2.14 2.83
N MET A 287 -2.52 3.03 2.65
CA MET A 287 -3.96 2.73 2.70
C MET A 287 -4.65 3.30 1.45
N SER A 288 -4.26 2.79 0.28
CA SER A 288 -4.69 3.30 -1.03
C SER A 288 -5.99 2.65 -1.51
N ASP A 289 -6.12 1.34 -1.28
CA ASP A 289 -7.24 0.49 -1.69
C ASP A 289 -7.51 -0.65 -0.69
N MET A 290 -8.35 -1.61 -1.06
CA MET A 290 -8.73 -2.76 -0.21
C MET A 290 -7.56 -3.71 0.07
N GLY A 291 -6.66 -3.91 -0.90
CA GLY A 291 -5.52 -4.82 -0.75
C GLY A 291 -4.47 -4.28 0.21
N ASP A 292 -4.29 -2.96 0.24
CA ASP A 292 -3.50 -2.25 1.24
C ASP A 292 -4.08 -2.49 2.67
N LEU A 293 -5.39 -2.30 2.87
CA LEU A 293 -6.04 -2.53 4.18
C LEU A 293 -5.94 -3.99 4.66
N ILE A 294 -6.15 -4.96 3.76
CA ILE A 294 -6.04 -6.41 4.06
C ILE A 294 -4.63 -6.80 4.52
N GLN A 295 -3.60 -6.03 4.15
CA GLN A 295 -2.20 -6.31 4.48
C GLN A 295 -1.65 -5.52 5.69
N SER A 296 -2.36 -4.49 6.18
CA SER A 296 -1.94 -3.77 7.39
C SER A 296 -2.33 -4.54 8.65
N ALA A 297 -1.34 -4.86 9.49
CA ALA A 297 -1.58 -5.40 10.82
C ALA A 297 -2.28 -4.38 11.75
N GLU A 298 -1.98 -3.09 11.57
CA GLU A 298 -2.55 -1.99 12.38
C GLU A 298 -4.08 -1.96 12.25
N VAL A 299 -4.61 -2.24 11.06
CA VAL A 299 -6.06 -2.35 10.80
C VAL A 299 -6.70 -3.45 11.65
N TYR A 300 -6.02 -4.58 11.88
CA TYR A 300 -6.53 -5.63 12.77
C TYR A 300 -6.35 -5.27 14.26
N GLU A 301 -5.32 -4.50 14.61
CA GLU A 301 -5.10 -3.98 15.97
C GLU A 301 -6.16 -2.93 16.36
N CYS A 302 -6.66 -2.12 15.42
CA CYS A 302 -7.83 -1.25 15.62
C CYS A 302 -9.09 -2.00 16.11
N PHE A 303 -9.18 -3.31 15.88
CA PHE A 303 -10.28 -4.18 16.31
C PHE A 303 -9.82 -5.20 17.36
N ASP A 304 -8.79 -4.89 18.14
CA ASP A 304 -8.25 -5.76 19.20
C ASP A 304 -7.83 -7.15 18.71
N GLY A 305 -7.48 -7.29 17.42
CA GLY A 305 -7.16 -8.57 16.77
C GLY A 305 -8.38 -9.43 16.39
N ASN A 306 -9.60 -8.88 16.41
CA ASN A 306 -10.83 -9.55 16.00
C ASN A 306 -10.93 -9.62 14.46
N THR A 307 -10.36 -10.67 13.87
CA THR A 307 -10.37 -10.86 12.40
C THR A 307 -11.79 -10.93 11.83
N VAL A 308 -12.76 -11.49 12.57
CA VAL A 308 -14.14 -11.66 12.07
C VAL A 308 -14.84 -10.31 11.88
N GLU A 309 -14.70 -9.37 12.81
CA GLU A 309 -15.31 -8.03 12.63
C GLU A 309 -14.58 -7.20 11.56
N VAL A 310 -13.28 -7.43 11.34
CA VAL A 310 -12.51 -6.83 10.25
C VAL A 310 -12.95 -7.37 8.88
N ASP A 311 -13.08 -8.69 8.74
CA ASP A 311 -13.54 -9.31 7.49
C ASP A 311 -14.95 -8.81 7.12
N ILE A 312 -15.86 -8.72 8.11
CA ILE A 312 -17.22 -8.17 7.91
C ILE A 312 -17.17 -6.68 7.49
N MET A 313 -16.28 -5.87 8.06
CA MET A 313 -16.08 -4.47 7.64
C MET A 313 -15.57 -4.40 6.19
N LEU A 314 -14.60 -5.23 5.82
CA LEU A 314 -14.00 -5.24 4.48
C LEU A 314 -14.99 -5.74 3.42
N ASP A 315 -15.82 -6.74 3.72
CA ASP A 315 -16.90 -7.19 2.84
C ASP A 315 -17.98 -6.12 2.65
N TYR A 316 -18.34 -5.38 3.70
CA TYR A 316 -19.24 -4.23 3.60
C TYR A 316 -18.64 -3.11 2.73
N MET A 317 -17.34 -2.80 2.91
CA MET A 317 -16.63 -1.82 2.09
C MET A 317 -16.59 -2.23 0.62
N SER A 318 -16.26 -3.49 0.34
CA SER A 318 -16.22 -4.08 -1.00
C SER A 318 -17.59 -3.99 -1.69
N THR A 319 -18.65 -4.41 -0.99
CA THR A 319 -20.04 -4.40 -1.47
C THR A 319 -20.52 -2.99 -1.81
N ASN A 320 -20.25 -2.02 -0.93
CA ASN A 320 -20.68 -0.63 -1.09
C ASN A 320 -19.68 0.24 -1.87
N ARG A 321 -18.56 -0.33 -2.35
CA ARG A 321 -17.45 0.36 -3.05
C ARG A 321 -16.84 1.53 -2.26
N ILE A 322 -16.81 1.39 -0.94
CA ILE A 322 -16.20 2.36 -0.02
C ILE A 322 -14.67 2.23 -0.11
N THR A 323 -13.97 3.35 -0.18
CA THR A 323 -12.50 3.40 -0.27
C THR A 323 -11.88 3.87 1.05
N PRO A 324 -10.61 3.53 1.35
CA PRO A 324 -9.95 4.03 2.56
C PRO A 324 -9.90 5.56 2.61
N ARG A 325 -9.73 6.20 1.45
CA ARG A 325 -9.81 7.67 1.29
C ARG A 325 -11.17 8.26 1.65
N PHE A 326 -12.27 7.54 1.38
CA PHE A 326 -13.60 7.97 1.79
C PHE A 326 -13.74 7.89 3.32
N ILE A 327 -13.37 6.76 3.92
CA ILE A 327 -13.42 6.56 5.38
C ILE A 327 -12.59 7.61 6.11
N TYR A 328 -11.36 7.85 5.65
CA TYR A 328 -10.49 8.90 6.18
C TYR A 328 -11.19 10.29 6.19
N ARG A 329 -11.91 10.64 5.11
CA ARG A 329 -12.64 11.91 5.04
C ARG A 329 -13.82 11.95 6.02
N GLU A 330 -14.62 10.89 6.10
CA GLU A 330 -15.74 10.78 7.06
C GLU A 330 -15.25 10.85 8.52
N ILE A 331 -14.06 10.31 8.81
CA ILE A 331 -13.39 10.42 10.12
C ILE A 331 -12.95 11.87 10.39
N VAL A 332 -12.28 12.51 9.44
CA VAL A 332 -11.84 13.92 9.59
C VAL A 332 -13.03 14.85 9.77
N GLU A 333 -14.10 14.69 8.98
CA GLU A 333 -15.33 15.48 9.09
C GLU A 333 -16.01 15.25 10.45
N HIS A 334 -16.10 14.01 10.91
CA HIS A 334 -16.58 13.70 12.24
C HIS A 334 -15.72 14.37 13.34
N ILE A 335 -14.39 14.23 13.29
CA ILE A 335 -13.47 14.87 14.24
C ILE A 335 -13.64 16.39 14.23
N GLN A 336 -13.75 17.02 13.05
CA GLN A 336 -13.95 18.48 12.95
C GLN A 336 -15.29 18.94 13.52
N SER A 337 -16.32 18.09 13.53
CA SER A 337 -17.61 18.37 14.20
C SER A 337 -17.54 18.26 15.73
N GLN A 338 -16.55 17.56 16.30
CA GLN A 338 -16.41 17.42 17.75
C GLN A 338 -15.84 18.69 18.39
N PRO A 339 -16.30 19.08 19.60
CA PRO A 339 -15.89 20.33 20.23
C PRO A 339 -14.39 20.40 20.55
N ARG A 340 -13.73 19.27 20.77
CA ARG A 340 -12.27 19.18 21.01
C ARG A 340 -11.44 18.98 19.73
N LYS A 341 -12.06 18.73 18.57
CA LYS A 341 -11.39 18.46 17.29
C LYS A 341 -10.25 17.45 17.44
N PHE A 342 -9.05 17.76 16.94
CA PHE A 342 -7.86 16.89 17.00
C PHE A 342 -7.14 16.88 18.37
N ALA A 343 -7.56 17.69 19.34
CA ALA A 343 -6.91 17.75 20.66
C ALA A 343 -6.68 16.37 21.32
N PRO A 344 -7.62 15.40 21.28
CA PRO A 344 -7.39 14.07 21.86
C PRO A 344 -6.23 13.30 21.23
N LEU A 345 -5.98 13.42 19.92
CA LEU A 345 -4.86 12.75 19.25
C LEU A 345 -3.52 13.46 19.53
N ILE A 346 -3.56 14.77 19.77
CA ILE A 346 -2.40 15.56 20.20
C ILE A 346 -2.03 15.23 21.65
N GLU A 347 -3.03 15.08 22.53
CA GLU A 347 -2.88 14.69 23.95
C GLU A 347 -2.43 13.23 24.14
N LEU A 348 -2.72 12.36 23.17
CA LEU A 348 -2.23 10.98 23.09
C LEU A 348 -0.87 10.87 22.38
N GLU A 349 -0.19 11.99 22.13
CA GLU A 349 1.13 12.09 21.47
C GLU A 349 1.21 11.38 20.10
N THR A 350 0.06 11.10 19.48
CA THR A 350 -0.12 10.23 18.29
C THR A 350 0.59 10.72 17.02
N PHE A 351 1.15 11.94 17.05
CA PHE A 351 1.87 12.54 15.93
C PHE A 351 3.36 12.79 16.22
N MET A 352 3.90 12.30 17.33
CA MET A 352 5.33 12.37 17.66
C MET A 352 6.15 11.31 16.92
N ASP A 353 7.38 11.65 16.56
CA ASP A 353 8.40 10.79 15.93
C ASP A 353 7.98 10.02 14.65
N VAL A 354 6.84 10.40 14.05
CA VAL A 354 6.28 9.89 12.78
C VAL A 354 7.25 10.06 11.58
N HIS A 355 8.31 10.85 11.71
CA HIS A 355 9.34 11.04 10.68
C HIS A 355 10.74 11.15 11.30
N ASN A 356 11.76 10.62 10.60
CA ASN A 356 13.17 10.67 11.01
C ASN A 356 13.84 12.07 10.92
N VAL A 357 13.05 13.16 10.95
CA VAL A 357 13.55 14.53 10.76
C VAL A 357 12.97 15.48 11.81
N ALA A 358 13.74 16.50 12.19
CA ALA A 358 13.33 17.45 13.21
C ALA A 358 12.01 18.16 12.88
N SER A 359 11.04 18.04 13.78
CA SER A 359 9.78 18.76 13.75
C SER A 359 9.96 20.26 14.02
N GLY A 360 9.11 21.09 13.42
CA GLY A 360 9.00 22.49 13.80
C GLY A 360 8.35 22.67 15.19
N ALA A 361 8.39 23.89 15.73
CA ALA A 361 7.66 24.21 16.96
C ALA A 361 6.14 24.05 16.75
N ASP A 362 5.46 23.36 17.69
CA ASP A 362 4.01 23.31 17.74
C ASP A 362 3.45 24.67 18.21
N PRO A 363 2.52 25.30 17.48
CA PRO A 363 1.87 26.54 17.92
C PRO A 363 0.89 26.36 19.11
N GLY A 364 0.69 25.13 19.62
CA GLY A 364 -0.14 24.84 20.79
C GLY A 364 -1.53 24.30 20.43
N ILE A 365 -2.13 23.54 21.34
CA ILE A 365 -3.25 22.62 21.06
C ILE A 365 -4.46 23.25 20.34
N ASP A 366 -4.85 24.47 20.72
CA ASP A 366 -5.99 25.20 20.15
C ASP A 366 -5.76 25.77 18.73
N SER A 367 -4.54 25.64 18.20
CA SER A 367 -4.17 26.16 16.87
C SER A 367 -4.98 25.49 15.75
N PRO A 368 -5.31 26.23 14.67
CA PRO A 368 -5.96 25.64 13.51
C PRO A 368 -5.07 24.55 12.91
N ARG A 369 -5.69 23.39 12.64
CA ARG A 369 -5.05 22.24 12.01
C ARG A 369 -5.73 22.04 10.65
N GLU A 370 -5.08 22.47 9.58
CA GLU A 370 -5.68 22.52 8.24
C GLU A 370 -4.94 21.63 7.23
N ARG A 371 -3.62 21.47 7.40
CA ARG A 371 -2.73 20.66 6.56
C ARG A 371 -2.18 19.46 7.31
N ILE A 372 -2.01 18.36 6.60
CA ILE A 372 -1.54 17.09 7.19
C ILE A 372 -0.63 16.34 6.20
N CYS A 373 0.39 15.64 6.71
CA CYS A 373 1.22 14.74 5.91
C CYS A 373 0.51 13.40 5.68
N ARG A 374 1.11 12.53 4.86
CA ARG A 374 0.53 11.21 4.56
C ARG A 374 0.52 10.25 5.75
N LEU A 375 1.53 10.30 6.62
CA LEU A 375 1.62 9.40 7.77
C LEU A 375 0.63 9.79 8.88
N CYS A 376 0.60 11.06 9.30
CA CYS A 376 -0.45 11.53 10.24
C CYS A 376 -1.88 11.35 9.70
N ALA A 377 -2.08 11.30 8.38
CA ALA A 377 -3.38 10.93 7.80
C ALA A 377 -3.70 9.43 7.95
N THR A 378 -2.69 8.55 7.99
CA THR A 378 -2.85 7.13 8.38
C THR A 378 -3.19 7.02 9.87
N GLU A 379 -2.48 7.73 10.75
CA GLU A 379 -2.80 7.74 12.19
C GLU A 379 -4.25 8.15 12.47
N VAL A 380 -4.72 9.23 11.82
CA VAL A 380 -6.12 9.68 11.93
C VAL A 380 -7.11 8.63 11.40
N LEU A 381 -6.77 7.94 10.30
CA LEU A 381 -7.59 6.85 9.76
C LEU A 381 -7.68 5.68 10.75
N LEU A 382 -6.54 5.18 11.25
CA LEU A 382 -6.48 4.05 12.17
C LEU A 382 -7.20 4.36 13.50
N TRP A 383 -6.91 5.51 14.11
CA TRP A 383 -7.55 5.97 15.34
C TRP A 383 -9.08 6.05 15.22
N GLY A 384 -9.58 6.53 14.07
CA GLY A 384 -11.02 6.67 13.84
C GLY A 384 -11.72 5.44 13.26
N LEU A 385 -11.00 4.38 12.87
CA LEU A 385 -11.57 3.29 12.05
C LEU A 385 -12.66 2.50 12.79
N LYS A 386 -12.42 2.14 14.05
CA LYS A 386 -13.37 1.39 14.89
C LYS A 386 -14.65 2.19 15.17
N ASP A 387 -14.51 3.48 15.46
CA ASP A 387 -15.64 4.40 15.70
C ASP A 387 -16.43 4.69 14.41
N TRP A 388 -15.75 4.90 13.28
CA TRP A 388 -16.40 4.97 11.97
C TRP A 388 -17.22 3.71 11.72
N TRP A 389 -16.68 2.51 12.01
CA TRP A 389 -17.41 1.27 11.82
C TRP A 389 -18.64 1.14 12.74
N VAL A 390 -18.54 1.54 14.01
CA VAL A 390 -19.71 1.63 14.92
C VAL A 390 -20.79 2.56 14.35
N ARG A 391 -20.41 3.74 13.85
CA ARG A 391 -21.34 4.71 13.25
C ARG A 391 -21.94 4.21 11.93
N GLU A 392 -21.17 3.53 11.10
CA GLU A 392 -21.62 2.95 9.84
C GLU A 392 -22.66 1.85 10.08
N ARG A 393 -22.43 0.99 11.09
CA ARG A 393 -23.38 -0.05 11.49
C ARG A 393 -24.71 0.52 12.02
N LYS A 394 -24.74 1.69 12.66
CA LYS A 394 -26.00 2.37 13.04
C LYS A 394 -26.90 2.70 11.82
N LYS A 395 -26.37 2.76 10.59
CA LYS A 395 -27.14 3.07 9.38
C LYS A 395 -28.05 1.92 8.89
N GLY A 396 -27.84 0.69 9.37
CA GLY A 396 -28.71 -0.45 9.09
C GLY A 396 -28.54 -1.12 7.72
N PHE A 397 -27.47 -0.83 6.97
CA PHE A 397 -27.19 -1.42 5.65
C PHE A 397 -26.37 -2.74 5.71
N LEU A 398 -26.41 -3.45 6.84
CA LEU A 398 -25.73 -4.73 7.04
C LEU A 398 -26.64 -5.92 6.65
N ASP A 399 -26.00 -7.04 6.34
CA ASP A 399 -26.69 -8.33 6.15
C ASP A 399 -27.30 -8.84 7.48
N GLU A 400 -28.45 -9.49 7.39
CA GLU A 400 -29.19 -10.01 8.55
C GLU A 400 -28.33 -10.99 9.39
N SER A 401 -27.48 -11.79 8.74
CA SER A 401 -26.56 -12.72 9.41
C SER A 401 -25.49 -12.05 10.27
N VAL A 402 -25.18 -10.77 10.01
CA VAL A 402 -24.28 -9.96 10.83
C VAL A 402 -25.06 -9.32 11.98
N THR A 403 -26.24 -8.76 11.70
CA THR A 403 -27.06 -8.06 12.72
C THR A 403 -27.76 -9.00 13.70
N SER A 404 -27.92 -10.28 13.35
CA SER A 404 -28.49 -11.31 14.25
C SER A 404 -27.48 -11.90 15.24
N ARG A 405 -26.18 -11.55 15.13
CA ARG A 405 -25.14 -11.99 16.09
C ARG A 405 -25.41 -11.33 17.45
N ARG A 406 -25.45 -12.14 18.52
CA ARG A 406 -25.74 -11.68 19.88
C ARG A 406 -24.56 -10.86 20.41
N ASP A 407 -24.80 -9.74 21.07
CA ASP A 407 -23.73 -8.98 21.71
C ASP A 407 -22.95 -9.85 22.72
N CYS A 408 -21.63 -9.68 22.74
CA CYS A 408 -20.76 -10.42 23.65
C CYS A 408 -21.05 -10.03 25.12
N PRO A 409 -21.26 -10.98 26.05
CA PRO A 409 -21.47 -10.68 27.47
C PRO A 409 -20.32 -9.94 28.15
N GLU A 410 -19.09 -10.07 27.63
CA GLU A 410 -17.89 -9.35 28.10
C GLU A 410 -17.67 -7.99 27.39
N GLY A 411 -18.60 -7.60 26.52
CA GLY A 411 -18.54 -6.34 25.79
C GLY A 411 -17.49 -6.30 24.66
N SER A 412 -17.20 -5.08 24.19
CA SER A 412 -16.18 -4.79 23.17
C SER A 412 -14.74 -4.96 23.65
N GLY A 413 -14.52 -5.12 24.96
CA GLY A 413 -13.23 -5.40 25.59
C GLY A 413 -12.94 -6.90 25.84
N CYS A 414 -13.82 -7.79 25.36
CA CYS A 414 -13.70 -9.24 25.50
C CYS A 414 -12.32 -9.77 25.06
N HIS A 415 -11.61 -10.50 25.93
CA HIS A 415 -10.32 -11.09 25.58
C HIS A 415 -10.42 -12.26 24.59
N LEU A 416 -11.56 -12.96 24.57
CA LEU A 416 -11.83 -14.07 23.65
C LEU A 416 -12.18 -13.62 22.22
N GLN A 417 -12.26 -12.31 21.94
CA GLN A 417 -12.60 -11.81 20.60
C GLN A 417 -11.51 -12.07 19.52
N LYS A 418 -10.31 -12.51 19.96
CA LYS A 418 -9.24 -13.02 19.07
C LYS A 418 -9.48 -14.48 18.64
N GLU A 419 -10.30 -15.23 19.37
CA GLU A 419 -10.62 -16.63 19.05
C GLU A 419 -11.73 -16.66 17.99
N HIS A 420 -11.37 -17.03 16.76
CA HIS A 420 -12.27 -17.03 15.59
C HIS A 420 -13.61 -17.75 15.85
N ALA A 421 -13.65 -18.80 16.69
CA ALA A 421 -14.89 -19.48 17.04
C ALA A 421 -15.84 -18.60 17.88
N HIS A 422 -15.31 -17.89 18.89
CA HIS A 422 -16.07 -16.98 19.75
C HIS A 422 -16.48 -15.70 18.99
N ALA A 423 -15.54 -15.11 18.25
CA ALA A 423 -15.77 -13.95 17.41
C ALA A 423 -16.87 -14.20 16.35
N LYS A 424 -16.99 -15.43 15.84
CA LYS A 424 -18.06 -15.78 14.89
C LYS A 424 -19.45 -15.86 15.54
N GLU A 425 -19.56 -16.27 16.81
CA GLU A 425 -20.85 -16.38 17.49
C GLU A 425 -21.35 -15.04 18.05
N PHE A 426 -20.45 -14.24 18.64
CA PHE A 426 -20.81 -13.02 19.36
C PHE A 426 -20.36 -11.74 18.63
N ASN A 427 -21.19 -10.70 18.68
CA ASN A 427 -20.86 -9.35 18.20
C ASN A 427 -19.99 -8.61 19.22
N HIS A 428 -18.90 -8.01 18.75
CA HIS A 428 -17.99 -7.19 19.58
C HIS A 428 -18.06 -5.69 19.23
N ILE A 429 -18.63 -5.33 18.08
CA ILE A 429 -18.91 -3.94 17.71
C ILE A 429 -20.27 -3.55 18.29
N ILE A 430 -20.30 -3.39 19.61
CA ILE A 430 -21.51 -3.08 20.37
C ILE A 430 -21.75 -1.57 20.29
N CYS A 431 -22.90 -1.19 19.71
CA CYS A 431 -23.37 0.18 19.70
C CYS A 431 -23.78 0.59 21.13
N PRO A 432 -23.28 1.73 21.67
CA PRO A 432 -23.90 2.34 22.84
C PRO A 432 -25.37 2.62 22.55
N GLN A 433 -26.27 2.12 23.39
CA GLN A 433 -27.69 2.44 23.27
C GLN A 433 -27.89 3.91 23.64
N ASP A 434 -28.46 4.67 22.71
CA ASP A 434 -28.80 6.07 22.96
C ASP A 434 -29.90 6.10 24.04
N SER A 435 -29.64 6.78 25.16
CA SER A 435 -30.49 6.67 26.34
C SER A 435 -31.80 7.44 26.17
N GLU A 436 -32.84 6.74 25.72
CA GLU A 436 -34.23 7.19 25.74
C GLU A 436 -34.59 7.79 27.12
N PRO A 437 -35.19 9.00 27.18
CA PRO A 437 -35.56 9.63 28.44
C PRO A 437 -36.72 8.84 29.08
N SER A 438 -36.39 8.01 30.06
CA SER A 438 -37.28 7.00 30.65
C SER A 438 -38.60 7.61 31.15
N SER A 439 -39.69 7.39 30.41
CA SER A 439 -41.03 7.81 30.80
C SER A 439 -41.48 7.07 32.07
N GLU A 440 -41.85 7.83 33.10
CA GLU A 440 -42.26 7.27 34.40
C GLU A 440 -43.49 6.36 34.27
N VAL A 441 -43.37 5.10 34.71
CA VAL A 441 -44.51 4.19 34.90
C VAL A 441 -44.68 3.91 36.39
N SER A 442 -45.83 4.30 36.92
CA SER A 442 -46.11 4.30 38.36
C SER A 442 -46.21 2.87 38.94
N MET A 443 -45.59 2.66 40.10
CA MET A 443 -45.80 1.48 40.94
C MET A 443 -46.25 1.90 42.35
N GLN A 444 -47.53 1.72 42.65
CA GLN A 444 -48.07 1.82 43.99
C GLN A 444 -48.20 0.42 44.61
N ASN A 445 -47.45 0.13 45.67
CA ASN A 445 -48.00 -0.19 47.00
C ASN A 445 -46.91 -0.58 48.01
N GLN A 446 -47.13 -0.24 49.28
CA GLN A 446 -46.34 -0.70 50.43
C GLN A 446 -46.94 -2.03 50.98
N PRO A 447 -46.39 -2.60 52.09
CA PRO A 447 -46.80 -2.11 53.41
C PRO A 447 -45.68 -1.99 54.48
N GLU A 448 -45.77 -0.93 55.31
CA GLU A 448 -45.56 -0.93 56.78
C GLU A 448 -44.16 -1.26 57.39
N MET A 449 -43.71 -0.72 58.54
CA MET A 449 -44.16 0.43 59.39
C MET A 449 -43.03 0.88 60.36
N SER A 450 -43.29 1.95 61.13
CA SER A 450 -42.50 2.47 62.29
C SER A 450 -41.31 3.40 61.94
N SER A 451 -41.06 4.53 62.64
CA SER A 451 -41.75 5.13 63.81
C SER A 451 -41.50 6.66 63.97
N THR A 452 -42.53 7.41 64.38
CA THR A 452 -42.56 8.65 65.23
C THR A 452 -41.42 9.69 65.10
N ALA A 453 -41.64 10.96 64.69
CA ALA A 453 -42.37 12.07 65.35
C ALA A 453 -41.62 12.70 66.57
N ALA A 454 -41.50 14.04 66.79
CA ALA A 454 -41.93 15.23 66.01
C ALA A 454 -41.27 16.58 66.49
N GLU A 455 -41.53 17.68 65.74
CA GLU A 455 -41.73 19.10 66.19
C GLU A 455 -40.53 20.10 66.43
N PRO A 456 -40.73 21.47 66.50
CA PRO A 456 -39.98 22.40 65.62
C PRO A 456 -39.48 23.79 66.13
N THR A 457 -38.54 24.42 65.38
CA THR A 457 -38.28 25.91 65.23
C THR A 457 -37.84 26.75 66.47
N PRO A 458 -37.43 28.07 66.42
CA PRO A 458 -37.31 29.06 65.31
C PRO A 458 -36.02 29.98 65.22
N ILE A 459 -36.05 30.88 64.22
CA ILE A 459 -35.30 32.15 63.89
C ILE A 459 -35.07 33.12 65.09
N PRO A 460 -33.96 33.92 65.23
CA PRO A 460 -33.46 35.04 64.35
C PRO A 460 -31.90 35.06 64.12
N THR A 461 -31.10 36.09 63.72
CA THR A 461 -31.06 37.60 63.79
C THR A 461 -30.29 38.33 62.63
N HIS A 462 -29.89 39.61 62.81
CA HIS A 462 -29.18 40.60 61.94
C HIS A 462 -28.20 41.47 62.80
N PRO A 463 -27.52 42.58 62.36
CA PRO A 463 -27.34 43.27 61.04
C PRO A 463 -25.81 43.42 60.67
N ASP A 464 -25.19 44.35 59.92
CA ASP A 464 -25.46 45.57 59.08
C ASP A 464 -24.20 45.79 58.14
N GLY A 465 -23.93 46.85 57.33
CA GLY A 465 -24.63 48.09 56.95
C GLY A 465 -23.72 49.15 56.26
N THR A 466 -24.21 49.83 55.19
CA THR A 466 -23.75 51.09 54.50
C THR A 466 -22.26 51.25 54.05
N SER A 467 -21.82 52.29 53.29
CA SER A 467 -22.27 52.85 51.97
C SER A 467 -21.27 53.94 51.43
N LEU A 468 -21.20 54.17 50.09
CA LEU A 468 -20.61 55.35 49.39
C LEU A 468 -19.07 55.58 49.52
N GLY A 469 -18.35 56.35 48.67
CA GLY A 469 -18.68 56.87 47.32
C GLY A 469 -17.73 57.97 46.75
N HIS A 470 -17.42 57.88 45.43
CA HIS A 470 -17.24 58.98 44.43
C HIS A 470 -16.00 59.94 44.37
N ARG A 471 -15.68 60.34 43.11
CA ARG A 471 -14.67 61.34 42.60
C ARG A 471 -13.18 60.98 42.76
N GLY A 472 -12.24 61.25 41.82
CA GLY A 472 -12.31 61.69 40.41
C GLY A 472 -11.40 62.89 40.05
N PHE A 473 -10.60 62.83 38.97
CA PHE A 473 -9.93 63.99 38.31
C PHE A 473 -9.42 63.67 36.86
N HIS A 474 -9.02 64.69 36.09
CA HIS A 474 -8.72 64.67 34.63
C HIS A 474 -7.22 64.77 34.29
N SER A 475 -6.84 64.33 33.07
CA SER A 475 -6.01 65.13 32.12
C SER A 475 -6.09 64.55 30.69
N GLU A 476 -6.10 65.42 29.67
CA GLU A 476 -5.84 65.08 28.25
C GLU A 476 -4.31 64.90 27.99
N THR A 477 -3.74 64.51 26.83
CA THR A 477 -4.10 64.55 25.38
C THR A 477 -3.48 63.31 24.69
N GLN A 478 -4.04 62.64 23.68
CA GLN A 478 -4.49 63.03 22.33
C GLN A 478 -3.40 63.61 21.39
N LEU A 479 -2.91 62.77 20.47
CA LEU A 479 -2.67 63.14 19.08
C LEU A 479 -3.26 62.05 18.18
N ASP A 480 -3.87 62.47 17.07
CA ASP A 480 -4.57 61.67 16.06
C ASP A 480 -3.87 61.87 14.71
N LEU A 481 -3.81 60.83 13.87
CA LEU A 481 -3.69 61.00 12.42
C LEU A 481 -4.12 59.73 11.67
N SER A 482 -5.42 59.70 11.34
CA SER A 482 -6.02 58.83 10.32
C SER A 482 -5.24 58.75 9.00
N MET A 483 -5.13 57.53 8.44
CA MET A 483 -5.21 57.28 6.99
C MET A 483 -5.76 55.88 6.71
N ASN A 484 -6.53 55.74 5.62
CA ASN A 484 -7.16 54.48 5.22
C ASN A 484 -6.17 53.54 4.46
N PRO A 485 -6.34 52.21 4.53
CA PRO A 485 -5.66 51.29 3.62
C PRO A 485 -6.22 51.41 2.20
N PRO A 486 -5.39 51.31 1.14
CA PRO A 486 -5.87 51.19 -0.23
C PRO A 486 -6.42 49.78 -0.49
N ALA A 487 -7.55 49.68 -1.17
CA ALA A 487 -8.03 48.39 -1.68
C ALA A 487 -7.16 47.93 -2.86
N GLY A 488 -6.60 46.72 -2.77
CA GLY A 488 -5.84 46.05 -3.83
C GLY A 488 -6.41 44.66 -4.06
N SER A 489 -6.79 44.37 -5.31
CA SER A 489 -7.62 43.23 -5.72
C SER A 489 -7.07 41.84 -5.42
N GLU A 490 -7.93 40.95 -4.92
CA GLU A 490 -7.75 39.49 -4.96
C GLU A 490 -7.83 38.95 -6.41
N ALA A 491 -6.75 39.05 -7.20
CA ALA A 491 -6.75 38.51 -8.57
C ALA A 491 -5.35 38.28 -9.20
N ASP A 492 -4.41 37.56 -8.55
CA ASP A 492 -3.11 37.27 -9.19
C ASP A 492 -2.37 35.98 -8.73
N VAL A 493 -3.09 34.97 -8.22
CA VAL A 493 -2.47 33.71 -7.72
C VAL A 493 -3.02 32.42 -8.33
N ALA A 494 -3.93 32.51 -9.30
CA ALA A 494 -4.62 31.35 -9.90
C ALA A 494 -4.03 30.88 -11.26
N ALA A 495 -3.02 31.58 -11.80
CA ALA A 495 -2.70 31.55 -13.23
C ALA A 495 -1.34 30.86 -13.58
N VAL A 496 -1.03 29.70 -12.98
CA VAL A 496 0.23 28.95 -13.29
C VAL A 496 0.03 27.42 -13.44
N LEU A 497 -1.17 26.86 -13.20
CA LEU A 497 -1.37 25.39 -13.14
C LEU A 497 -2.60 24.86 -13.91
N MET A 498 -2.93 25.45 -15.07
CA MET A 498 -3.83 24.83 -16.05
C MET A 498 -3.34 25.09 -17.49
N ASP A 499 -2.68 24.08 -18.08
CA ASP A 499 -2.51 23.91 -19.52
C ASP A 499 -2.26 22.40 -19.79
N MET A 500 -2.43 21.97 -21.04
CA MET A 500 -2.32 20.60 -21.56
C MET A 500 -3.49 19.62 -21.25
N SER A 501 -4.72 20.01 -21.57
CA SER A 501 -5.79 19.07 -21.97
C SER A 501 -6.79 19.71 -22.94
N ASP A 502 -7.38 18.87 -23.80
CA ASP A 502 -8.45 19.16 -24.77
C ASP A 502 -8.13 20.10 -25.96
N ASP A 503 -7.80 19.48 -27.09
CA ASP A 503 -7.85 20.10 -28.44
C ASP A 503 -8.61 19.16 -29.40
N PHE A 504 -9.95 19.26 -29.35
CA PHE A 504 -10.87 18.67 -30.32
C PHE A 504 -12.09 19.62 -30.49
N PRO A 505 -12.50 19.97 -31.72
CA PRO A 505 -13.60 20.90 -31.94
C PRO A 505 -14.98 20.27 -31.64
N PRO A 506 -15.99 21.08 -31.25
CA PRO A 506 -17.32 20.59 -30.91
C PRO A 506 -18.07 20.03 -32.12
N ILE A 507 -18.90 19.01 -31.89
CA ILE A 507 -19.79 18.40 -32.87
C ILE A 507 -21.23 18.90 -32.63
N ASP A 508 -21.90 19.32 -33.70
CA ASP A 508 -23.23 19.93 -33.69
C ASP A 508 -24.34 18.87 -33.54
N PRO A 509 -25.39 19.03 -32.70
CA PRO A 509 -26.33 17.94 -32.39
C PRO A 509 -27.33 17.56 -33.49
N GLU A 510 -27.49 18.35 -34.57
CA GLU A 510 -28.59 18.16 -35.54
C GLU A 510 -28.32 17.19 -36.71
N THR A 511 -27.17 16.49 -36.77
CA THR A 511 -26.88 15.53 -37.86
C THR A 511 -26.93 14.06 -37.43
N LEU A 512 -28.12 13.55 -37.11
CA LEU A 512 -28.41 12.11 -36.97
C LEU A 512 -29.36 11.63 -38.08
N PRO A 513 -28.93 10.71 -38.98
CA PRO A 513 -29.84 10.07 -39.93
C PRO A 513 -30.69 8.97 -39.22
N PRO A 514 -31.96 8.78 -39.62
CA PRO A 514 -32.88 7.89 -38.89
C PRO A 514 -32.63 6.39 -39.15
N LEU A 515 -32.83 5.59 -38.11
CA LEU A 515 -32.84 4.12 -38.19
C LEU A 515 -34.18 3.59 -38.74
N ALA A 516 -34.29 3.46 -40.05
CA ALA A 516 -35.31 2.64 -40.70
C ALA A 516 -34.84 2.14 -42.08
N GLY A 517 -34.76 0.83 -42.29
CA GLY A 517 -34.38 0.25 -43.58
C GLY A 517 -34.11 -1.26 -43.51
N GLU A 518 -35.08 -2.07 -43.94
CA GLU A 518 -34.85 -3.49 -44.21
C GLU A 518 -33.95 -3.65 -45.44
N VAL A 519 -32.85 -4.41 -45.33
CA VAL A 519 -32.02 -4.78 -46.48
C VAL A 519 -31.83 -6.30 -46.49
N THR A 520 -32.27 -6.93 -47.58
CA THR A 520 -32.19 -8.38 -47.76
C THR A 520 -30.78 -8.81 -48.19
N PHE A 521 -30.27 -9.91 -47.62
CA PHE A 521 -28.99 -10.48 -48.00
C PHE A 521 -29.00 -10.98 -49.45
N ARG A 522 -28.01 -10.56 -50.25
CA ARG A 522 -27.55 -11.25 -51.47
C ARG A 522 -26.03 -11.46 -51.36
N PRO A 523 -25.50 -12.69 -51.52
CA PRO A 523 -24.06 -12.92 -51.53
C PRO A 523 -23.39 -12.30 -52.77
N SER A 524 -22.16 -11.80 -52.62
CA SER A 524 -21.31 -11.47 -53.77
C SER A 524 -20.78 -12.74 -54.44
N GLN A 525 -20.41 -12.64 -55.72
CA GLN A 525 -20.04 -13.76 -56.57
C GLN A 525 -18.69 -14.40 -56.17
N ASP A 526 -17.79 -13.60 -55.60
CA ASP A 526 -16.36 -13.87 -55.42
C ASP A 526 -16.03 -15.06 -54.48
N LEU A 527 -17.03 -15.54 -53.74
CA LEU A 527 -16.91 -16.69 -52.83
C LEU A 527 -17.17 -18.05 -53.48
N ARG A 528 -17.54 -18.11 -54.78
CA ARG A 528 -17.70 -19.36 -55.52
C ARG A 528 -16.44 -19.74 -56.29
N ASP A 529 -15.87 -18.77 -57.02
CA ASP A 529 -14.69 -18.98 -57.86
C ASP A 529 -13.43 -19.36 -57.05
N ALA A 530 -13.42 -19.08 -55.74
CA ALA A 530 -12.39 -19.51 -54.81
C ALA A 530 -12.55 -20.96 -54.29
N VAL A 531 -13.70 -21.61 -54.51
CA VAL A 531 -14.00 -22.99 -54.05
C VAL A 531 -13.78 -24.01 -55.16
N ASP A 532 -14.13 -23.68 -56.41
CA ASP A 532 -13.89 -24.53 -57.58
C ASP A 532 -12.40 -24.62 -57.98
N ALA A 533 -11.50 -23.92 -57.27
CA ALA A 533 -10.05 -23.92 -57.47
C ALA A 533 -9.28 -24.89 -56.54
N LEU A 534 -9.98 -25.69 -55.72
CA LEU A 534 -9.39 -26.60 -54.72
C LEU A 534 -10.03 -28.02 -54.72
N ILE A 535 -10.48 -28.48 -55.89
CA ILE A 535 -10.94 -29.87 -56.16
C ILE A 535 -9.99 -30.55 -57.14
#